data_AF-A0A0F9HI73-F1
#
_entry.id   AF-A0A0F9HI73-F1
#
_cell.length_a   1.000
_cell.length_b   1.000
_cell.length_c   1.000
_cell.angle_alpha   90.00
_cell.angle_beta   90.00
_cell.angle_gamma   90.00
#
_symmetry.space_group_name_H-M   'P 1'
#
loop_
_entity.id
_entity.type
_entity.pdbx_description
1 polymer ?
#
loop_
_entity_poly.entity_id
_entity_poly.type
_entity_poly.pdbx_seq_one_letter_code
_entity_poly.pdbx_strand_id
1 'polypeptide(L)'
;GVAVPSVGGTTIFKEIITGKGHFFRAGKSYFLGPAQGAYAWLYEVGKYIEVHQTPTFNATCTLLAAFYKADQKEGHTTFQRYLKEMNFHPNPMVQRLMGMGSHLGIGPARAEALIRRFGTVYNVAVAMPEELAAVDGMGKAVAIKFLRGVGRPDV
;
A
#
# COMPACT_ATOMS: atom_id res chain seq x y z
N GLY A 1 -35.54 -7.56 16.91
CA GLY A 1 -35.45 -8.68 15.97
C GLY A 1 -34.12 -8.59 15.25
N VAL A 2 -33.48 -9.71 14.93
CA VAL A 2 -32.17 -9.77 14.28
C VAL A 2 -32.37 -10.01 12.78
N ALA A 3 -31.88 -9.11 11.94
CA ALA A 3 -31.93 -9.30 10.50
C ALA A 3 -30.77 -10.19 10.06
N VAL A 4 -31.07 -11.30 9.39
CA VAL A 4 -30.08 -12.27 8.93
C VAL A 4 -30.26 -12.48 7.42
N PRO A 5 -29.16 -12.49 6.63
CA PRO A 5 -29.24 -12.82 5.22
C PRO A 5 -29.71 -14.28 5.03
N SER A 6 -30.63 -14.49 4.09
CA SER A 6 -31.15 -15.79 3.70
C SER A 6 -31.19 -15.92 2.17
N VAL A 7 -31.32 -17.14 1.65
CA VAL A 7 -31.28 -17.43 0.20
C VAL A 7 -32.29 -16.59 -0.60
N GLY A 8 -33.46 -16.28 -0.02
CA GLY A 8 -34.50 -15.44 -0.65
C GLY A 8 -34.41 -13.96 -0.33
N GLY A 9 -33.52 -13.53 0.58
CA GLY A 9 -33.33 -12.13 0.91
C GLY A 9 -32.89 -11.86 2.34
N THR A 10 -33.72 -11.13 3.10
CA THR A 10 -33.44 -10.86 4.51
C THR A 10 -34.58 -11.40 5.36
N THR A 11 -34.26 -12.26 6.31
CA THR A 11 -35.22 -12.80 7.27
C THR A 11 -35.03 -12.10 8.61
N ILE A 12 -36.09 -11.49 9.13
CA ILE A 12 -36.05 -10.89 10.47
C ILE A 12 -36.42 -11.96 11.49
N PHE A 13 -35.46 -12.34 12.32
CA PHE A 13 -35.69 -13.21 13.46
C PHE A 13 -36.29 -12.42 14.61
N LYS A 14 -37.47 -12.82 15.06
CA LYS A 14 -38.10 -12.23 16.24
C LYS A 14 -37.74 -13.07 17.46
N GLU A 15 -37.35 -12.39 18.53
CA GLU A 15 -37.16 -13.03 19.81
C GLU A 15 -38.51 -13.47 20.37
N ILE A 16 -38.57 -14.70 20.83
CA ILE A 16 -39.71 -15.28 21.54
C ILE A 16 -39.18 -15.78 22.88
N ILE A 17 -39.81 -15.30 23.95
CA ILE A 17 -39.53 -15.75 25.32
C ILE A 17 -40.53 -16.86 25.62
N THR A 18 -40.04 -18.05 25.93
CA THR A 18 -40.89 -19.17 26.37
C THR A 18 -40.27 -19.79 27.61
N GLY A 19 -40.95 -19.63 28.75
CA GLY A 19 -40.41 -20.02 30.05
C GLY A 19 -39.13 -19.25 30.39
N LYS A 20 -38.05 -19.97 30.72
CA LYS A 20 -36.72 -19.40 31.02
C LYS A 20 -35.80 -19.30 29.79
N GLY A 21 -36.26 -19.71 28.60
CA GLY A 21 -35.46 -19.75 27.39
C GLY A 21 -35.77 -18.59 26.44
N HIS A 22 -34.72 -18.01 25.86
CA HIS A 22 -34.80 -17.03 24.79
C HIS A 22 -34.52 -17.73 23.46
N PHE A 23 -35.52 -17.82 22.58
CA PHE A 23 -35.36 -18.44 21.27
C PHE A 23 -35.69 -17.45 20.17
N PHE A 24 -34.96 -17.51 19.07
CA PHE A 24 -35.22 -16.69 17.89
C PHE A 24 -35.96 -17.52 16.86
N ARG A 25 -37.18 -17.09 16.49
CA ARG A 25 -37.94 -17.73 15.42
C ARG A 25 -37.86 -16.88 14.16
N ALA A 26 -37.64 -17.53 13.02
CA ALA A 26 -37.67 -16.88 11.72
C ALA A 26 -39.05 -16.23 11.49
N GLY A 27 -39.06 -14.91 11.31
CA GLY A 27 -40.24 -14.15 10.91
C GLY A 27 -40.42 -14.13 9.39
N LYS A 28 -41.20 -13.16 8.89
CA LYS A 28 -41.40 -12.97 7.45
C LYS A 28 -40.05 -12.70 6.77
N SER A 29 -39.78 -13.41 5.69
CA SER A 29 -38.64 -13.15 4.82
C SER A 29 -39.02 -12.07 3.82
N TYR A 30 -38.18 -11.05 3.68
CA TYR A 30 -38.34 -10.01 2.68
C TYR A 30 -37.58 -10.43 1.43
N PHE A 31 -38.32 -10.62 0.35
CA PHE A 31 -37.77 -11.00 -0.94
C PHE A 31 -36.94 -9.86 -1.52
N LEU A 32 -35.68 -10.13 -1.87
CA LEU A 32 -34.77 -9.14 -2.47
C LEU A 32 -35.03 -8.87 -3.96
N GLY A 33 -36.07 -9.42 -4.57
CA GLY A 33 -36.36 -9.24 -6.01
C GLY A 33 -36.30 -7.80 -6.51
N PRO A 34 -36.85 -6.81 -5.80
CA PRO A 34 -36.72 -5.40 -6.20
C PRO A 34 -35.27 -4.87 -6.13
N ALA A 35 -34.46 -5.39 -5.21
CA ALA A 35 -33.07 -4.97 -5.05
C ALA A 35 -32.18 -5.52 -6.17
N GLN A 36 -32.37 -6.78 -6.59
CA GLN A 36 -31.60 -7.35 -7.71
C GLN A 36 -31.84 -6.57 -9.00
N GLY A 37 -33.09 -6.24 -9.31
CA GLY A 37 -33.44 -5.41 -10.47
C GLY A 37 -32.86 -3.98 -10.35
N ALA A 38 -32.94 -3.38 -9.16
CA ALA A 38 -32.37 -2.06 -8.92
C ALA A 38 -30.84 -2.03 -9.10
N TYR A 39 -30.11 -3.03 -8.60
CA TYR A 39 -28.66 -3.10 -8.79
C TYR A 39 -28.26 -3.40 -10.23
N ALA A 40 -28.99 -4.26 -10.94
CA ALA A 40 -28.77 -4.50 -12.37
C ALA A 40 -28.98 -3.21 -13.19
N TRP A 41 -30.03 -2.46 -12.87
CA TRP A 41 -30.31 -1.17 -13.50
C TRP A 41 -29.23 -0.12 -13.18
N LEU A 42 -28.85 0.02 -11.91
CA LEU A 42 -27.77 0.91 -11.48
C LEU A 42 -26.44 0.58 -12.17
N TYR A 43 -26.16 -0.70 -12.40
CA TYR A 43 -24.96 -1.15 -13.12
C TYR A 43 -24.97 -0.72 -14.59
N GLU A 44 -26.11 -0.88 -15.29
CA GLU A 44 -26.23 -0.45 -16.68
C GLU A 44 -26.19 1.07 -16.82
N VAL A 45 -26.88 1.80 -15.94
CA VAL A 45 -26.92 3.26 -15.93
C VAL A 45 -25.57 3.85 -15.54
N GLY A 46 -24.86 3.22 -14.60
CA GLY A 46 -23.52 3.60 -14.16
C GLY A 46 -22.46 3.65 -15.28
N LYS A 47 -22.72 3.03 -16.44
CA LYS A 47 -21.87 3.12 -17.63
C LYS A 47 -21.99 4.47 -18.34
N TYR A 48 -23.11 5.17 -18.17
CA TYR A 48 -23.42 6.41 -18.87
C TYR A 48 -23.42 7.64 -17.94
N ILE A 49 -23.74 7.44 -16.66
CA ILE A 49 -23.76 8.51 -15.65
C ILE A 49 -23.09 8.03 -14.37
N GLU A 50 -22.46 8.96 -13.65
CA GLU A 50 -21.90 8.65 -12.34
C GLU A 50 -23.02 8.63 -11.29
N VAL A 51 -23.15 7.52 -10.57
CA VAL A 51 -24.20 7.34 -9.55
C VAL A 51 -23.56 7.29 -8.16
N HIS A 52 -23.90 8.26 -7.32
CA HIS A 52 -23.45 8.32 -5.92
C HIS A 52 -24.58 7.96 -4.96
N GLN A 53 -24.33 6.99 -4.08
CA GLN A 53 -25.27 6.58 -3.06
C GLN A 53 -24.96 7.29 -1.73
N THR A 54 -25.98 7.89 -1.13
CA THR A 54 -25.86 8.58 0.17
C THR A 54 -26.85 8.00 1.17
N PRO A 55 -26.44 7.75 2.43
CA PRO A 55 -27.27 7.03 3.41
C PRO A 55 -28.40 7.89 4.01
N THR A 56 -28.28 9.22 3.95
CA THR A 56 -29.25 10.16 4.53
C THR A 56 -29.36 11.41 3.66
N PHE A 57 -30.47 12.14 3.80
CA PHE A 57 -30.70 13.40 3.10
C PHE A 57 -29.61 14.45 3.38
N ASN A 58 -29.18 14.57 4.65
CA ASN A 58 -28.10 15.50 5.01
C ASN A 58 -26.77 15.13 4.33
N ALA A 59 -26.49 13.84 4.18
CA ALA A 59 -25.32 13.38 3.42
C ALA A 59 -25.45 13.74 1.94
N THR A 60 -26.65 13.64 1.35
CA THR A 60 -26.93 14.10 -0.02
C THR A 60 -26.66 15.60 -0.17
N CYS A 61 -27.20 16.44 0.71
CA CYS A 61 -26.96 17.89 0.67
C CYS A 61 -25.47 18.23 0.79
N THR A 62 -24.76 17.53 1.67
CA THR A 62 -23.31 17.71 1.85
C THR A 62 -22.53 17.31 0.61
N LEU A 63 -22.89 16.18 -0.02
CA LEU A 63 -22.29 15.71 -1.26
C LEU A 63 -22.48 16.72 -2.40
N LEU A 64 -23.71 17.21 -2.60
CA LEU A 64 -24.03 18.19 -3.63
C LEU A 64 -23.24 19.50 -3.43
N ALA A 65 -23.17 20.00 -2.19
CA ALA A 65 -22.38 21.18 -1.88
C ALA A 65 -20.89 20.98 -2.12
N ALA A 66 -20.37 19.77 -1.87
CA ALA A 66 -18.97 19.43 -2.14
C ALA A 66 -18.66 19.37 -3.64
N PHE A 67 -19.53 18.75 -4.44
CA PHE A 67 -19.41 18.71 -5.90
C PHE A 67 -19.43 20.10 -6.50
N TYR A 68 -20.42 20.90 -6.13
CA TYR A 68 -20.49 22.29 -6.59
C TYR A 68 -19.21 23.06 -6.28
N LYS A 69 -18.69 22.97 -5.05
CA LYS A 69 -17.44 23.65 -4.66
C LYS A 69 -16.20 23.09 -5.38
N ALA A 70 -16.22 21.83 -5.79
CA ALA A 70 -15.13 21.22 -6.54
C ALA A 70 -15.11 21.71 -7.99
N ASP A 71 -16.28 21.80 -8.63
CA ASP A 71 -16.43 22.27 -10.02
C ASP A 71 -16.08 23.75 -10.18
N GLN A 72 -16.27 24.56 -9.13
CA GLN A 72 -15.87 25.97 -9.14
C GLN A 72 -14.34 26.19 -9.14
N LYS A 73 -13.52 25.13 -9.05
CA LYS A 73 -12.06 25.24 -9.08
C LYS A 73 -11.55 25.01 -10.49
N GLU A 74 -10.76 25.96 -11.00
CA GLU A 74 -10.12 25.84 -12.33
C GLU A 74 -9.10 24.68 -12.42
N GLY A 75 -8.58 24.21 -11.28
CA GLY A 75 -7.62 23.10 -11.22
C GLY A 75 -7.80 22.20 -9.99
N HIS A 76 -7.68 20.88 -10.18
CA HIS A 76 -7.85 19.88 -9.13
C HIS A 76 -6.48 19.39 -8.61
N THR A 77 -5.93 20.07 -7.61
CA THR A 77 -4.64 19.70 -6.96
C THR A 77 -4.82 18.90 -5.66
N THR A 78 -6.05 18.48 -5.35
CA THR A 78 -6.43 17.84 -4.07
C THR A 78 -5.51 16.70 -3.66
N PHE A 79 -5.12 15.83 -4.61
CA PHE A 79 -4.26 14.69 -4.33
C PHE A 79 -2.77 15.01 -4.42
N GLN A 80 -2.36 16.10 -5.06
CA GLN A 80 -0.95 16.49 -5.18
C GLN A 80 -0.32 16.79 -3.82
N ARG A 81 -1.12 17.25 -2.84
CA ARG A 81 -0.65 17.44 -1.45
C ARG A 81 -0.21 16.12 -0.79
N TYR A 82 -0.81 15.00 -1.18
CA TYR A 82 -0.54 13.68 -0.61
C TYR A 82 0.39 12.84 -1.49
N LEU A 83 0.38 13.09 -2.80
CA LEU A 83 1.25 12.46 -3.78
C LEU A 83 2.60 13.17 -3.75
N LYS A 84 3.43 12.80 -2.77
CA LYS A 84 4.83 13.21 -2.75
C LYS A 84 5.54 12.49 -3.90
N GLU A 85 5.86 13.20 -4.97
CA GLU A 85 6.83 12.70 -5.96
C GLU A 85 8.17 12.48 -5.24
N MET A 86 8.42 11.23 -4.87
CA MET A 86 9.67 10.83 -4.22
C MET A 86 10.74 10.72 -5.30
N ASN A 87 11.31 11.85 -5.72
CA ASN A 87 12.42 11.89 -6.68
C ASN A 87 13.73 11.32 -6.09
N PHE A 88 13.75 11.01 -4.80
CA PHE A 88 14.86 10.35 -4.13
C PHE A 88 14.63 8.83 -4.14
N HIS A 89 15.15 8.17 -5.17
CA HIS A 89 15.34 6.73 -5.20
C HIS A 89 16.84 6.44 -5.01
N PRO A 90 17.35 6.35 -3.77
CA PRO A 90 18.69 5.84 -3.56
C PRO A 90 18.74 4.46 -4.19
N ASN A 91 19.73 4.21 -5.05
CA ASN A 91 19.90 2.89 -5.64
C ASN A 91 19.84 1.84 -4.52
N PRO A 92 18.92 0.86 -4.57
CA PRO A 92 18.73 -0.08 -3.47
C PRO A 92 19.99 -0.88 -3.16
N MET A 93 20.89 -1.04 -4.14
CA MET A 93 22.20 -1.67 -3.94
C MET A 93 23.15 -0.77 -3.15
N VAL A 94 23.09 0.55 -3.34
CA VAL A 94 23.87 1.51 -2.56
C VAL A 94 23.40 1.53 -1.11
N GLN A 95 22.08 1.54 -0.87
CA GLN A 95 21.53 1.44 0.49
C GLN A 95 21.92 0.14 1.19
N ARG A 96 21.82 -1.00 0.51
CA ARG A 96 22.21 -2.30 1.06
C ARG A 96 23.70 -2.35 1.40
N LEU A 97 24.55 -1.84 0.51
CA LEU A 97 25.99 -1.79 0.73
C LEU A 97 26.36 -0.85 1.89
N MET A 98 25.69 0.30 2.00
CA MET A 98 25.84 1.21 3.15
C MET A 98 25.38 0.55 4.47
N GLY A 99 24.26 -0.18 4.45
CA GLY A 99 23.76 -0.91 5.61
C GLY A 99 24.75 -1.95 6.11
N MET A 100 25.36 -2.71 5.20
CA MET A 100 26.37 -3.73 5.53
C MET A 100 27.71 -3.12 5.95
N GLY A 101 28.14 -2.03 5.30
CA GLY A 101 29.51 -1.52 5.40
C GLY A 101 29.69 -0.26 6.23
N SER A 102 28.64 0.31 6.82
CA SER A 102 28.71 1.57 7.59
C SER A 102 29.78 1.55 8.70
N HIS A 103 29.83 0.48 9.49
CA HIS A 103 30.83 0.25 10.54
C HIS A 103 32.21 -0.20 10.00
N LEU A 104 32.27 -0.59 8.72
CA LEU A 104 33.48 -1.03 8.01
C LEU A 104 34.13 0.10 7.18
N GLY A 105 33.60 1.32 7.26
CA GLY A 105 34.12 2.48 6.54
C GLY A 105 33.53 2.68 5.14
N ILE A 106 32.38 2.06 4.84
CA ILE A 106 31.64 2.27 3.59
C ILE A 106 30.56 3.33 3.82
N GLY A 107 30.90 4.57 3.48
CA GLY A 107 29.95 5.69 3.45
C GLY A 107 29.22 5.82 2.10
N PRO A 108 28.34 6.83 1.96
CA PRO A 108 27.52 7.04 0.77
C PRO A 108 28.32 7.13 -0.53
N ALA A 109 29.36 7.98 -0.57
CA ALA A 109 30.18 8.19 -1.75
C ALA A 109 30.95 6.92 -2.18
N ARG A 110 31.45 6.14 -1.21
CA ARG A 110 32.16 4.88 -1.48
C ARG A 110 31.20 3.80 -1.95
N ALA A 111 30.02 3.70 -1.34
CA ALA A 111 29.00 2.74 -1.74
C ALA A 111 28.52 3.02 -3.17
N GLU A 112 28.33 4.29 -3.53
CA GLU A 112 27.97 4.69 -4.88
C GLU A 112 29.06 4.37 -5.90
N ALA A 113 30.32 4.66 -5.58
CA ALA A 113 31.46 4.34 -6.46
C ALA A 113 31.63 2.82 -6.66
N LEU A 114 31.45 2.02 -5.60
CA LEU A 114 31.52 0.56 -5.65
C LEU A 114 30.38 -0.02 -6.48
N ILE A 115 29.14 0.41 -6.25
CA ILE A 115 27.99 -0.07 -7.04
C ILE A 115 28.08 0.41 -8.49
N ARG A 116 28.61 1.60 -8.76
CA ARG A 116 28.84 2.07 -10.14
C ARG A 116 29.82 1.19 -10.90
N ARG A 117 30.84 0.63 -10.23
CA ARG A 117 31.86 -0.23 -10.86
C ARG A 117 31.45 -1.71 -10.92
N PHE A 118 30.91 -2.24 -9.83
CA PHE A 118 30.64 -3.67 -9.68
C PHE A 118 29.16 -4.04 -9.90
N GLY A 119 28.27 -3.06 -9.97
CA GLY A 119 26.83 -3.22 -10.26
C GLY A 119 25.99 -3.75 -9.09
N THR A 120 26.50 -4.74 -8.36
CA THR A 120 25.77 -5.43 -7.30
C THR A 120 26.59 -5.57 -6.02
N VAL A 121 25.91 -5.70 -4.88
CA VAL A 121 26.56 -5.94 -3.57
C VAL A 121 27.34 -7.27 -3.56
N TYR A 122 26.82 -8.28 -4.25
CA TYR A 122 27.48 -9.59 -4.38
C TYR A 122 28.85 -9.45 -5.06
N ASN A 123 28.91 -8.74 -6.19
CA ASN A 123 30.17 -8.54 -6.91
C ASN A 123 31.20 -7.77 -6.07
N VAL A 124 30.74 -6.84 -5.23
CA VAL A 124 31.63 -6.13 -4.27
C VAL A 124 32.18 -7.07 -3.19
N ALA A 125 31.40 -8.03 -2.71
CA ALA A 125 31.83 -8.98 -1.67
C ALA A 125 32.80 -10.05 -2.18
N VAL A 126 32.71 -10.43 -3.47
CA VAL A 126 33.55 -11.48 -4.08
C VAL A 126 34.79 -10.89 -4.77
N ALA A 127 34.81 -9.58 -5.05
CA ALA A 127 35.96 -8.89 -5.65
C ALA A 127 37.26 -9.07 -4.85
N MET A 128 38.39 -9.01 -5.54
CA MET A 128 39.71 -9.06 -4.89
C MET A 128 40.02 -7.74 -4.17
N PRO A 129 40.84 -7.76 -3.09
CA PRO A 129 41.20 -6.54 -2.36
C PRO A 129 41.81 -5.46 -3.25
N GLU A 130 42.52 -5.87 -4.30
CA GLU A 130 43.18 -4.99 -5.27
C GLU A 130 42.17 -4.30 -6.21
N GLU A 131 41.11 -5.02 -6.60
CA GLU A 131 40.03 -4.48 -7.42
C GLU A 131 39.19 -3.46 -6.66
N LEU A 132 38.95 -3.73 -5.37
CA LEU A 132 38.29 -2.81 -4.46
C LEU A 132 39.15 -1.58 -4.18
N ALA A 133 40.46 -1.76 -3.99
CA ALA A 133 41.41 -0.66 -3.77
C ALA A 133 41.59 0.25 -4.99
N ALA A 134 41.21 -0.22 -6.19
CA ALA A 134 41.20 0.58 -7.40
C ALA A 134 39.99 1.53 -7.50
N VAL A 135 39.05 1.50 -6.55
CA VAL A 135 37.91 2.42 -6.49
C VAL A 135 38.29 3.70 -5.76
N ASP A 136 37.87 4.84 -6.30
CA ASP A 136 38.18 6.15 -5.74
C ASP A 136 37.72 6.26 -4.27
N GLY A 137 38.62 6.73 -3.42
CA GLY A 137 38.42 6.82 -1.99
C GLY A 137 38.49 5.50 -1.20
N MET A 138 38.82 4.34 -1.82
CA MET A 138 39.01 3.06 -1.13
C MET A 138 40.48 2.62 -1.14
N GLY A 139 41.14 2.66 0.01
CA GLY A 139 42.52 2.15 0.15
C GLY A 139 42.58 0.64 0.43
N LYS A 140 43.72 0.00 0.14
CA LYS A 140 43.93 -1.45 0.34
C LYS A 140 43.62 -1.92 1.77
N ALA A 141 44.01 -1.15 2.78
CA ALA A 141 43.71 -1.47 4.19
C ALA A 141 42.20 -1.47 4.49
N VAL A 142 41.44 -0.55 3.89
CA VAL A 142 39.99 -0.45 4.06
C VAL A 142 39.28 -1.57 3.31
N ALA A 143 39.75 -1.92 2.10
CA ALA A 143 39.25 -3.05 1.33
C ALA A 143 39.41 -4.38 2.08
N ILE A 144 40.60 -4.64 2.64
CA ILE A 144 40.86 -5.84 3.45
C ILE A 144 39.97 -5.86 4.69
N LYS A 145 39.87 -4.73 5.42
CA LYS A 145 39.00 -4.62 6.60
C LYS A 145 37.53 -4.88 6.25
N PHE A 146 37.06 -4.35 5.13
CA PHE A 146 35.70 -4.54 4.66
C PHE A 146 35.43 -6.01 4.30
N LEU A 147 36.28 -6.64 3.48
CA LEU A 147 36.10 -8.04 3.08
C LEU A 147 36.14 -8.99 4.28
N ARG A 148 37.07 -8.77 5.23
CA ARG A 148 37.08 -9.52 6.49
C ARG A 148 35.79 -9.33 7.29
N GLY A 149 35.28 -8.11 7.38
CA GLY A 149 34.01 -7.81 8.06
C GLY A 149 32.78 -8.42 7.39
N VAL A 150 32.83 -8.66 6.08
CA VAL A 150 31.78 -9.36 5.33
C VAL A 150 31.91 -10.89 5.42
N GLY A 151 32.98 -11.40 6.03
CA GLY A 151 33.18 -12.83 6.27
C GLY A 151 34.14 -13.53 5.31
N ARG A 152 35.03 -12.79 4.64
CA ARG A 152 36.16 -13.34 3.86
C ARG A 152 37.45 -13.36 4.69
N PRO A 153 37.77 -14.48 5.38
CA PRO A 153 39.01 -14.60 6.16
C PRO A 153 40.24 -14.88 5.28
N ASP A 154 40.05 -15.17 3.99
CA ASP A 154 41.08 -15.52 3.01
C ASP A 154 41.93 -14.33 2.53
N VAL A 155 41.56 -13.10 2.91
CA VAL A 155 42.15 -11.82 2.45
C VAL A 155 42.79 -10.99 3.55
#